data_AF-A0AAN0W1I9-F1
#
_entry.id   AF-A0AAN0W1I9-F1
#
_cell.length_a   1.000
_cell.length_b   1.000
_cell.length_c   1.000
_cell.angle_alpha   90.00
_cell.angle_beta   90.00
_cell.angle_gamma   90.00
#
_symmetry.space_group_name_H-M   'P 1'
#
loop_
_entity.id
_entity.type
_entity.pdbx_description
1 polymer ?
#
loop_
_entity_poly.entity_id
_entity_poly.type
_entity_poly.pdbx_seq_one_letter_code
_entity_poly.pdbx_strand_id
1 'polypeptide(L)'
;MNAVKIWALAFVVQGLGVAMFWHVSESPCAVTTLNLGPIYAEYQRTLVDESLTVDQQYQRWTHFHTILNWVVGDYQRDHHTLILRPSAVMAGAEDITLPVQRAVEQALDTETAP
;
A
#
# COMPACT_ATOMS: atom_id res chain seq x y z
N MET A 1 5.64 33.55 8.49
CA MET A 1 5.27 33.88 9.88
C MET A 1 4.17 32.94 10.29
N ASN A 2 4.43 32.02 11.24
CA ASN A 2 3.40 31.37 12.06
C ASN A 2 4.10 30.96 13.36
N ALA A 3 3.70 31.59 14.46
CA ALA A 3 4.32 31.47 15.76
C ALA A 3 3.84 30.20 16.47
N VAL A 4 4.75 29.25 16.71
CA VAL A 4 4.49 28.09 17.57
C VAL A 4 4.65 28.53 19.02
N LYS A 5 3.53 28.59 19.76
CA LYS A 5 3.54 28.89 21.21
C LYS A 5 3.92 27.63 21.98
N ILE A 6 5.17 27.57 22.44
CA ILE A 6 5.69 26.55 23.35
C ILE A 6 5.30 26.96 24.78
N TRP A 7 4.46 26.17 25.45
CA TRP A 7 4.24 26.29 26.89
C TRP A 7 5.15 25.29 27.60
N ALA A 8 6.28 25.76 28.14
CA ALA A 8 7.11 24.96 29.03
C ALA A 8 6.54 25.05 30.45
N LEU A 9 5.81 24.03 30.89
CA LEU A 9 5.49 23.83 32.31
C LEU A 9 6.68 23.14 32.97
N ALA A 10 7.44 23.90 33.76
CA ALA A 10 8.51 23.36 34.59
C ALA A 10 7.90 22.72 35.85
N PHE A 11 8.05 21.41 35.99
CA PHE A 11 7.84 20.71 37.26
C PHE A 11 9.13 19.98 37.63
N VAL A 12 9.71 20.38 38.76
CA VAL A 12 10.83 19.68 39.42
C VAL A 12 10.25 18.55 40.24
N VAL A 13 10.62 17.30 39.94
CA VAL A 13 10.44 16.17 40.85
C VAL A 13 11.73 15.37 40.88
N GLN A 14 12.33 15.34 42.07
CA GLN A 14 13.49 14.52 42.43
C GLN A 14 13.04 13.06 42.57
N GLY A 15 13.82 12.12 42.04
CA GLY A 15 13.63 10.68 42.28
C GLY A 15 13.88 9.86 41.01
N LEU A 16 14.93 9.04 41.04
CA LEU A 16 15.38 8.14 39.97
C LEU A 16 14.24 7.30 39.38
N GLY A 17 13.68 7.77 38.27
CA GLY A 17 12.84 6.99 37.37
C GLY A 17 13.12 7.49 35.97
N VAL A 18 13.82 6.71 35.16
CA VAL A 18 14.05 7.03 33.75
C VAL A 18 12.70 6.94 33.04
N ALA A 19 11.98 8.07 32.96
CA ALA A 19 10.83 8.19 32.11
C ALA A 19 11.34 8.21 30.66
N MET A 20 11.26 7.06 29.98
CA MET A 20 11.37 7.02 28.53
C MET A 20 10.19 7.82 27.96
N PHE A 21 10.47 9.07 27.57
CA PHE A 21 9.57 9.86 26.75
C PHE A 21 9.50 9.22 25.37
N TRP A 22 8.53 8.32 25.17
CA TRP A 22 8.14 7.86 23.86
C TRP A 22 7.54 9.06 23.12
N HIS A 23 8.36 9.73 22.33
CA HIS A 23 7.88 10.65 21.32
C HIS A 23 7.19 9.78 20.26
N VAL A 24 5.87 9.59 20.37
CA VAL A 24 5.05 9.06 19.28
C VAL A 24 5.00 10.16 18.22
N SER A 25 6.02 10.17 17.37
CA SER A 25 5.99 10.90 16.11
C SER A 25 4.96 10.18 15.24
N GLU A 26 3.73 10.69 15.15
CA GLU A 26 2.78 10.26 14.12
C GLU A 26 3.45 10.54 12.76
N SER A 27 3.91 9.49 12.09
CA SER A 27 4.43 9.59 10.72
C SER A 27 3.33 10.20 9.85
N PRO A 28 3.57 11.32 9.15
CA PRO A 28 2.55 11.92 8.32
C PRO A 28 2.11 10.91 7.27
N CYS A 29 0.79 10.68 7.17
CA CYS A 29 0.20 9.79 6.16
C CYS A 29 0.63 10.25 4.77
N ALA A 30 1.44 9.44 4.08
CA ALA A 30 1.92 9.76 2.75
C ALA A 30 0.84 9.46 1.71
N VAL A 31 0.76 10.28 0.66
CA VAL A 31 -0.17 10.05 -0.44
C VAL A 31 0.59 9.41 -1.59
N THR A 32 0.08 8.29 -2.08
CA THR A 32 0.65 7.54 -3.21
C THR A 32 -0.39 7.37 -4.30
N THR A 33 0.08 7.09 -5.51
CA THR A 33 -0.76 6.89 -6.70
C THR A 33 -0.58 5.48 -7.22
N LEU A 34 -1.68 4.87 -7.65
CA LEU A 34 -1.67 3.54 -8.22
C LEU A 34 -2.46 3.55 -9.52
N ASN A 35 -1.78 3.17 -10.61
CA ASN A 35 -2.41 2.95 -11.89
C ASN A 35 -2.75 1.46 -12.05
N LEU A 36 -4.04 1.13 -11.93
CA LEU A 36 -4.48 -0.25 -12.09
C LEU A 36 -4.53 -0.71 -13.56
N GLY A 37 -4.53 0.22 -14.52
CA GLY A 37 -4.68 -0.08 -15.95
C GLY A 37 -3.61 -1.05 -16.47
N PRO A 38 -2.30 -0.76 -16.28
CA PRO A 38 -1.23 -1.67 -16.68
C PRO A 38 -1.30 -3.04 -16.00
N ILE A 39 -1.66 -3.09 -14.71
CA ILE A 39 -1.74 -4.34 -13.95
C ILE A 39 -2.87 -5.23 -14.50
N TYR A 40 -4.05 -4.65 -14.75
CA TYR A 40 -5.17 -5.37 -15.38
C TYR A 40 -4.84 -5.84 -16.80
N ALA A 41 -4.21 -4.97 -17.60
CA ALA A 41 -3.87 -5.28 -18.98
C ALA A 41 -2.85 -6.42 -19.06
N GLU A 42 -1.86 -6.44 -18.16
CA GLU A 42 -0.87 -7.52 -18.13
C GLU A 42 -1.50 -8.85 -17.72
N TYR A 43 -2.29 -8.87 -16.64
CA TYR A 43 -2.93 -10.11 -16.22
C TYR A 43 -3.94 -10.64 -17.26
N GLN A 44 -4.67 -9.74 -17.93
CA GLN A 44 -5.57 -10.14 -19.01
C GLN A 44 -4.83 -10.80 -20.18
N ARG A 45 -3.63 -10.31 -20.55
CA ARG A 45 -2.80 -10.97 -21.58
C ARG A 45 -2.43 -12.38 -21.15
N THR A 46 -1.99 -12.56 -19.90
CA THR A 46 -1.67 -13.89 -19.35
C THR A 46 -2.85 -14.86 -19.49
N LEU A 47 -4.07 -14.43 -19.12
CA LEU A 47 -5.25 -15.31 -19.24
C LEU A 47 -5.61 -15.68 -20.67
N VAL A 48 -5.40 -14.77 -21.62
CA VAL A 48 -5.66 -15.02 -23.05
C VAL A 48 -4.65 -16.01 -23.63
N ASP A 49 -3.40 -15.94 -23.18
CA ASP A 49 -2.32 -16.81 -23.65
C ASP A 49 -2.46 -18.25 -23.10
N GLU A 50 -3.13 -18.44 -21.96
CA GLU A 50 -3.23 -19.73 -21.26
C GLU A 50 -4.20 -20.78 -21.85
N SER A 51 -4.81 -20.54 -23.03
CA SER A 51 -5.75 -21.48 -23.68
C SER A 51 -6.88 -21.98 -22.76
N LEU A 52 -7.29 -21.16 -21.80
CA LEU A 52 -8.32 -21.47 -20.80
C LEU A 52 -9.73 -21.35 -21.37
N THR A 53 -10.68 -22.12 -20.82
CA THR A 53 -12.11 -21.89 -21.09
C THR A 53 -12.56 -20.55 -20.51
N VAL A 54 -13.67 -20.01 -21.01
CA VAL A 54 -14.25 -18.74 -20.50
C VAL A 54 -14.50 -18.80 -18.98
N ASP A 55 -14.99 -19.94 -18.48
CA ASP A 55 -15.25 -20.13 -17.04
C ASP A 55 -13.96 -20.12 -16.22
N GLN A 56 -12.89 -20.77 -16.73
CA GLN A 56 -11.59 -20.76 -16.08
C GLN A 56 -10.96 -19.36 -16.09
N GLN A 57 -11.08 -18.63 -17.20
CA GLN A 57 -10.63 -17.23 -17.28
C GLN A 57 -11.38 -16.37 -16.27
N TYR A 58 -12.71 -16.53 -16.15
CA TYR A 58 -13.52 -15.80 -15.17
C TYR A 58 -13.12 -16.11 -13.72
N GLN A 59 -12.88 -17.39 -13.40
CA GLN A 59 -12.42 -17.81 -12.07
C GLN A 59 -11.06 -17.19 -11.74
N ARG A 60 -10.09 -17.30 -12.65
CA ARG A 60 -8.75 -16.72 -12.45
C ARG A 60 -8.80 -15.20 -12.35
N TRP A 61 -9.62 -14.54 -13.18
CA TRP A 61 -9.84 -13.10 -13.10
C TRP A 61 -10.39 -12.67 -11.73
N THR A 62 -11.41 -13.35 -11.24
CA THR A 62 -12.01 -13.08 -9.91
C THR A 62 -10.99 -13.27 -8.79
N HIS A 63 -10.19 -14.33 -8.90
CA HIS A 63 -9.13 -14.62 -7.95
C HIS A 63 -8.04 -13.53 -7.95
N PHE A 64 -7.58 -13.11 -9.12
CA PHE A 64 -6.65 -12.00 -9.27
C PHE A 64 -7.16 -10.69 -8.64
N HIS A 65 -8.43 -10.35 -8.81
CA HIS A 65 -9.03 -9.17 -8.15
C HIS A 65 -8.98 -9.27 -6.63
N THR A 66 -9.14 -10.48 -6.09
CA THR A 66 -9.05 -10.74 -4.65
C THR A 66 -7.62 -10.49 -4.15
N ILE A 67 -6.62 -11.05 -4.84
CA ILE A 67 -5.21 -10.86 -4.50
C ILE A 67 -4.80 -9.39 -4.64
N LEU A 68 -5.17 -8.72 -5.72
CA LEU A 68 -4.86 -7.31 -5.94
C LEU A 68 -5.40 -6.43 -4.81
N ASN A 69 -6.65 -6.65 -4.39
CA ASN A 69 -7.22 -5.89 -3.28
C ASN A 69 -6.51 -6.17 -1.96
N TRP A 70 -6.11 -7.42 -1.71
CA TRP A 70 -5.34 -7.79 -0.54
C TRP A 70 -3.96 -7.11 -0.53
N VAL A 71 -3.19 -7.23 -1.62
CA VAL A 71 -1.87 -6.58 -1.78
C VAL A 71 -1.95 -5.07 -1.60
N VAL A 72 -2.96 -4.41 -2.17
CA VAL A 72 -3.16 -2.96 -2.00
C VAL A 72 -3.50 -2.61 -0.55
N GLY A 73 -4.34 -3.42 0.11
CA GLY A 73 -4.70 -3.23 1.52
C GLY A 73 -3.50 -3.40 2.46
N ASP A 74 -2.65 -4.38 2.19
CA ASP A 74 -1.44 -4.62 2.95
C ASP A 74 -0.40 -3.53 2.70
N TYR A 75 -0.21 -3.09 1.45
CA TYR A 75 0.66 -1.94 1.15
C TYR A 75 0.21 -0.69 1.92
N GLN A 76 -1.08 -0.38 1.91
CA GLN A 76 -1.63 0.78 2.62
C GLN A 76 -1.39 0.67 4.14
N ARG A 77 -1.51 -0.52 4.72
CA ARG A 77 -1.28 -0.75 6.15
C ARG A 77 0.20 -0.63 6.51
N ASP A 78 1.06 -1.29 5.76
CA ASP A 78 2.50 -1.39 6.07
C ASP A 78 3.21 -0.05 5.87
N HIS A 79 2.82 0.69 4.84
CA HIS A 79 3.44 1.98 4.51
C HIS A 79 2.74 3.18 5.14
N HIS A 80 1.61 3.00 5.82
CA HIS A 80 0.79 4.09 6.39
C HIS A 80 0.44 5.17 5.33
N THR A 81 0.01 4.72 4.14
CA THR A 81 -0.23 5.62 2.99
C THR A 81 -1.69 5.65 2.57
N LEU A 82 -2.16 6.80 2.08
CA LEU A 82 -3.40 6.88 1.32
C LEU A 82 -3.11 6.61 -0.17
N ILE A 83 -3.73 5.58 -0.74
CA ILE A 83 -3.56 5.20 -2.15
C ILE A 83 -4.69 5.79 -3.00
N LEU A 84 -4.34 6.60 -4.00
CA LEU A 84 -5.29 7.19 -4.95
C LEU A 84 -5.48 6.30 -6.19
N ARG A 85 -6.75 5.98 -6.51
CA ARG A 85 -7.16 5.11 -7.63
C ARG A 85 -8.37 5.67 -8.39
N PRO A 86 -8.42 5.58 -9.74
CA PRO A 86 -7.32 5.30 -10.67
C PRO A 86 -6.45 6.54 -10.86
N SER A 87 -5.12 6.36 -11.01
CA SER A 87 -4.07 7.40 -11.02
C SER A 87 -4.57 8.84 -11.13
N ALA A 88 -4.91 9.46 -10.00
CA ALA A 88 -4.84 10.90 -9.92
C ALA A 88 -3.35 11.23 -9.92
N VAL A 89 -2.81 11.76 -11.02
CA VAL A 89 -1.43 12.24 -11.05
C VAL A 89 -1.36 13.43 -10.10
N MET A 90 -1.01 13.17 -8.84
CA MET A 90 -0.73 14.21 -7.87
C MET A 90 0.77 14.49 -7.88
N ALA A 91 1.14 15.72 -8.19
CA ALA A 91 2.53 16.14 -8.16
C ALA A 91 3.12 15.89 -6.76
N GLY A 92 4.22 15.15 -6.70
CA GLY A 92 4.90 14.79 -5.45
C GLY A 92 4.37 13.52 -4.75
N ALA A 93 3.32 12.87 -5.27
CA ALA A 93 2.89 11.56 -4.80
C ALA A 93 3.70 10.45 -5.48
N GLU A 94 4.14 9.46 -4.71
CA GLU A 94 4.89 8.31 -5.23
C GLU A 94 3.99 7.42 -6.08
N ASP A 95 4.48 6.97 -7.25
CA ASP A 95 3.80 5.97 -8.08
C ASP A 95 4.20 4.55 -7.63
N ILE A 96 3.23 3.83 -7.07
CA ILE A 96 3.43 2.49 -6.51
C ILE A 96 2.97 1.39 -7.47
N THR A 97 2.69 1.71 -8.74
CA THR A 97 2.20 0.75 -9.74
C THR A 97 3.13 -0.46 -9.90
N LEU A 98 4.44 -0.23 -10.07
CA LEU A 98 5.41 -1.32 -10.23
C LEU A 98 5.58 -2.17 -8.96
N PRO A 99 5.75 -1.58 -7.75
CA PRO A 99 5.76 -2.36 -6.51
C PRO A 99 4.52 -3.25 -6.33
N VAL A 100 3.32 -2.70 -6.54
CA VAL A 100 2.06 -3.45 -6.39
C VAL A 100 1.96 -4.55 -7.45
N GLN A 101 2.33 -4.28 -8.70
CA GLN A 101 2.33 -5.29 -9.76
C GLN A 101 3.19 -6.51 -9.39
N ARG A 102 4.44 -6.28 -8.96
CA ARG A 102 5.34 -7.39 -8.58
C ARG A 102 4.81 -8.17 -7.38
N ALA A 103 4.23 -7.49 -6.40
CA ALA A 103 3.67 -8.15 -5.23
C ALA A 103 2.45 -9.03 -5.58
N VAL A 104 1.63 -8.60 -6.55
CA VAL A 104 0.52 -9.42 -7.07
C VAL A 104 1.05 -10.64 -7.82
N GLU A 105 2.04 -10.47 -8.70
CA GLU A 105 2.70 -11.57 -9.42
C GLU A 105 3.27 -12.61 -8.44
N GLN A 106 4.00 -12.16 -7.42
CA GLN A 106 4.55 -13.04 -6.37
C GLN A 106 3.47 -13.78 -5.57
N ALA A 107 2.37 -13.10 -5.23
CA ALA A 107 1.26 -13.72 -4.50
C ALA A 107 0.57 -14.83 -5.33
N LEU A 108 0.39 -14.60 -6.64
CA LEU A 108 -0.17 -15.60 -7.56
C LEU A 108 0.75 -16.81 -7.72
N ASP A 109 2.07 -16.60 -7.79
CA ASP A 109 3.07 -17.67 -7.90
C ASP A 109 3.16 -18.52 -6.61
N THR A 110 3.02 -17.88 -5.45
CA THR A 110 3.13 -18.56 -4.14
C THR A 110 1.95 -19.49 -3.89
N GLU A 111 0.73 -19.14 -4.34
CA GLU A 111 -0.46 -19.98 -4.20
C GLU A 111 -0.55 -21.10 -5.26
N THR A 112 0.23 -21.01 -6.35
CA THR A 112 0.30 -22.03 -7.40
C THR A 112 1.49 -22.99 -7.25
N ALA A 113 2.33 -22.79 -6.23
CA ALA A 113 3.39 -23.71 -5.87
C ALA A 113 2.83 -24.99 -5.19
N PRO A 114 3.26 -26.20 -5.58
CA PRO A 114 2.73 -27.48 -5.11
C PRO A 114 3.03 -27.81 -3.64
#